data_AF-A0A958HKU4-F1
#
_entry.id   AF-A0A958HKU4-F1
#
_cell.length_a   1.000
_cell.length_b   1.000
_cell.length_c   1.000
_cell.angle_alpha   90.00
_cell.angle_beta   90.00
_cell.angle_gamma   90.00
#
_symmetry.space_group_name_H-M   'P 1'
#
loop_
_entity.id
_entity.type
_entity.pdbx_description
1 polymer ?
#
loop_
_entity_poly.entity_id
_entity_poly.type
_entity_poly.pdbx_seq_one_letter_code
_entity_poly.pdbx_strand_id
1 'polypeptide(L)'
;MPIFEPVANFALARSTRNQPLDQIADSMAAAGQTLELIFGAAADSDHNRRLINHIVGIERWGQQRLRTALGEPLVIDEYDGYRPPRAATLPELQADFAATRRDTVALTCELGAAGAEAVRLPHNQIGNLSVRSWLGYLNIHANWEAKKLK
;
A
#
# COMPACT_ATOMS: atom_id res chain seq x y z
N MET A 1 3.46 4.96 23.82
CA MET A 1 2.85 3.65 23.52
C MET A 1 2.40 3.65 22.08
N PRO A 2 2.89 2.78 21.18
CA PRO A 2 2.17 2.51 19.95
C PRO A 2 1.25 1.31 20.19
N ILE A 3 -0.06 1.56 20.24
CA ILE A 3 -1.06 0.51 20.03
C ILE A 3 -1.30 0.50 18.53
N PHE A 4 -0.58 -0.34 17.80
CA PHE A 4 -1.04 -0.83 16.51
C PHE A 4 -1.10 -2.33 16.69
N GLU A 5 -2.32 -2.82 16.91
CA GLU A 5 -2.60 -4.25 16.98
C GLU A 5 -2.06 -4.91 15.69
N PRO A 6 -1.43 -6.09 15.80
CA PRO A 6 -1.12 -6.87 14.61
C PRO A 6 -2.45 -7.10 13.90
N VAL A 7 -2.52 -6.78 12.59
CA VAL A 7 -3.71 -7.01 11.77
C VAL A 7 -3.95 -8.53 11.76
N ALA A 8 -4.67 -8.99 12.78
CA ALA A 8 -5.05 -10.36 13.00
C ALA A 8 -6.19 -10.69 12.04
N ASN A 9 -6.08 -11.85 11.41
CA ASN A 9 -6.98 -12.43 10.42
C ASN A 9 -6.99 -11.79 9.03
N PHE A 10 -5.96 -12.16 8.27
CA PHE A 10 -5.86 -12.10 6.82
C PHE A 10 -6.90 -13.01 6.13
N ALA A 11 -8.18 -12.75 6.32
CA ALA A 11 -9.27 -13.43 5.61
C ALA A 11 -9.60 -12.71 4.30
N LEU A 12 -8.62 -12.56 3.39
CA LEU A 12 -8.88 -11.92 2.08
C LEU A 12 -7.98 -12.44 0.94
N ALA A 13 -7.42 -13.64 1.08
CA ALA A 13 -6.75 -14.33 -0.02
C ALA A 13 -7.72 -14.92 -1.08
N ARG A 14 -9.04 -14.61 -1.02
CA ARG A 14 -10.03 -15.20 -1.94
C ARG A 14 -10.27 -14.37 -3.21
N SER A 15 -10.07 -13.04 -3.17
CA SER A 15 -10.36 -12.17 -4.33
C SER A 15 -9.19 -12.05 -5.31
N THR A 16 -7.94 -11.98 -4.83
CA THR A 16 -6.76 -11.74 -5.69
C THR A 16 -6.01 -13.01 -6.10
N ARG A 17 -6.38 -14.18 -5.56
CA ARG A 17 -5.60 -15.43 -5.73
C ARG A 17 -5.37 -15.81 -7.20
N ASN A 18 -6.37 -15.57 -8.04
CA ASN A 18 -6.36 -15.96 -9.45
C ASN A 18 -6.44 -14.77 -10.41
N GLN A 19 -6.39 -13.53 -9.91
CA GLN A 19 -6.43 -12.36 -10.78
C GLN A 19 -5.04 -12.17 -11.43
N PRO A 20 -4.98 -11.98 -12.76
CA PRO A 20 -3.78 -11.50 -13.42
C PRO A 20 -3.43 -10.08 -12.95
N LEU A 21 -2.15 -9.70 -13.06
CA LEU A 21 -1.67 -8.42 -12.47
C LEU A 21 -2.25 -7.19 -13.15
N ASP A 22 -2.64 -7.27 -14.42
CA ASP A 22 -3.39 -6.20 -15.12
C ASP A 22 -4.73 -5.91 -14.42
N GLN A 23 -5.52 -6.93 -14.08
CA GLN A 23 -6.77 -6.76 -13.34
C GLN A 23 -6.54 -6.24 -11.92
N ILE A 24 -5.42 -6.62 -11.29
CA ILE A 24 -5.04 -6.07 -9.99
C ILE A 24 -4.65 -4.60 -10.12
N ALA A 25 -3.92 -4.21 -11.17
CA ALA A 25 -3.56 -2.81 -11.44
C ALA A 25 -4.82 -1.95 -11.63
N ASP A 26 -5.77 -2.40 -12.45
CA ASP A 26 -7.06 -1.73 -12.67
C ASP A 26 -7.84 -1.58 -11.35
N SER A 27 -7.92 -2.65 -10.57
CA SER A 27 -8.60 -2.65 -9.27
C SER A 27 -7.93 -1.70 -8.27
N MET A 28 -6.60 -1.63 -8.27
CA MET A 28 -5.82 -0.73 -7.41
C MET A 28 -5.98 0.73 -7.84
N ALA A 29 -6.04 1.01 -9.14
CA ALA A 29 -6.31 2.34 -9.69
C ALA A 29 -7.71 2.82 -9.30
N ALA A 30 -8.74 1.98 -9.47
CA ALA A 30 -10.11 2.31 -9.08
C ALA A 30 -10.27 2.53 -7.57
N ALA A 31 -9.66 1.66 -6.76
CA ALA A 31 -9.62 1.84 -5.31
C ALA A 31 -8.84 3.11 -4.92
N GLY A 32 -7.77 3.43 -5.64
CA GLY A 32 -6.99 4.65 -5.49
C GLY A 32 -7.84 5.90 -5.66
N GLN A 33 -8.57 6.00 -6.76
CA GLN A 33 -9.49 7.12 -7.02
C GLN A 33 -10.56 7.26 -5.94
N THR A 34 -11.10 6.13 -5.45
CA THR A 34 -12.07 6.13 -4.35
C THR A 34 -11.45 6.69 -3.07
N LEU A 35 -10.22 6.27 -2.74
CA LEU A 35 -9.48 6.75 -1.57
C LEU A 35 -9.09 8.22 -1.69
N GLU A 36 -8.71 8.68 -2.89
CA GLU A 36 -8.45 10.10 -3.15
C GLU A 36 -9.67 10.98 -2.85
N LEU A 37 -10.87 10.55 -3.27
CA LEU A 37 -12.12 11.25 -2.94
C LEU A 37 -12.38 11.27 -1.43
N ILE A 38 -12.18 10.14 -0.74
CA ILE A 38 -12.34 10.06 0.72
C ILE A 38 -11.34 10.98 1.42
N PHE A 39 -10.09 10.99 0.99
CA PHE A 39 -9.04 11.81 1.59
C PHE A 39 -9.29 13.29 1.31
N GLY A 40 -9.75 13.64 0.11
CA GLY A 40 -10.13 15.00 -0.28
C GLY A 40 -11.29 15.57 0.53
N ALA A 41 -12.20 14.71 1.01
CA ALA A 41 -13.32 15.11 1.86
C ALA A 41 -12.99 15.11 3.37
N ALA A 42 -11.83 14.57 3.78
CA ALA A 42 -11.46 14.46 5.18
C ALA A 42 -11.15 15.82 5.80
N ALA A 43 -11.60 16.04 7.04
CA ALA A 43 -11.26 17.26 7.78
C ALA A 43 -9.76 17.31 8.10
N ASP A 44 -9.16 18.51 8.07
CA ASP A 44 -7.76 18.66 8.46
C ASP A 44 -7.59 18.56 9.98
N SER A 45 -7.15 17.38 10.43
CA SER A 45 -6.89 17.08 11.83
C SER A 45 -5.60 16.27 11.98
N ASP A 46 -4.97 16.37 13.14
CA ASP A 46 -3.78 15.56 13.45
C ASP A 46 -4.04 14.06 13.31
N HIS A 47 -5.25 13.61 13.61
CA HIS A 47 -5.65 12.21 13.45
C HIS A 47 -5.67 11.80 11.98
N ASN A 48 -6.36 12.55 11.12
CA ASN A 48 -6.46 12.25 9.69
C ASN A 48 -5.10 12.34 9.00
N ARG A 49 -4.29 13.37 9.33
CA ARG A 49 -2.91 13.49 8.82
C ARG A 49 -2.06 12.27 9.19
N ARG A 50 -2.12 11.80 10.45
CA ARG A 50 -1.37 10.60 10.86
C ARG A 50 -1.82 9.33 10.15
N LEU A 51 -3.12 9.16 9.90
CA LEU A 51 -3.65 8.01 9.18
C LEU A 51 -3.18 8.01 7.72
N ILE A 52 -3.33 9.12 7.00
CA ILE A 52 -2.90 9.20 5.60
C ILE A 52 -1.38 9.05 5.50
N ASN A 53 -0.62 9.70 6.38
CA ASN A 53 0.84 9.52 6.48
C ASN A 53 1.24 8.04 6.68
N HIS A 54 0.53 7.32 7.55
CA HIS A 54 0.75 5.90 7.78
C HIS A 54 0.43 5.04 6.53
N ILE A 55 -0.70 5.29 5.88
CA ILE A 55 -1.09 4.60 4.63
C ILE A 55 -0.03 4.77 3.55
N VAL A 56 0.42 6.01 3.32
CA VAL A 56 1.47 6.32 2.34
C VAL A 56 2.77 5.61 2.68
N GLY A 57 3.19 5.61 3.95
CA GLY A 57 4.41 4.93 4.38
C GLY A 57 4.38 3.42 4.14
N ILE A 58 3.26 2.76 4.47
CA ILE A 58 3.09 1.32 4.23
C ILE A 58 3.11 1.01 2.73
N GLU A 59 2.47 1.83 1.90
CA GLU A 59 2.42 1.61 0.46
C GLU A 59 3.80 1.79 -0.19
N ARG A 60 4.53 2.86 0.15
CA ARG A 60 5.91 3.08 -0.32
C ARG A 60 6.87 1.97 0.12
N TRP A 61 6.74 1.50 1.36
CA TRP A 61 7.50 0.35 1.85
C TRP A 61 7.18 -0.92 1.06
N GLY A 62 5.90 -1.19 0.81
CA GLY A 62 5.48 -2.32 -0.03
C GLY A 62 6.01 -2.22 -1.46
N GLN A 63 6.07 -1.03 -2.06
CA GLN A 63 6.70 -0.83 -3.36
C GLN A 63 8.18 -1.23 -3.35
N GLN A 64 8.95 -0.83 -2.33
CA GLN A 64 10.36 -1.22 -2.24
C GLN A 64 10.52 -2.74 -2.15
N ARG A 65 9.65 -3.41 -1.39
CA ARG A 65 9.61 -4.89 -1.35
C ARG A 65 9.34 -5.47 -2.72
N LEU A 66 8.32 -4.96 -3.40
CA LEU A 66 7.88 -5.45 -4.70
C LEU A 66 8.94 -5.27 -5.80
N ARG A 67 9.73 -4.19 -5.78
CA ARG A 67 10.84 -3.98 -6.73
C ARG A 67 11.91 -5.07 -6.67
N THR A 68 12.06 -5.77 -5.54
CA THR A 68 12.95 -6.95 -5.46
C THR A 68 12.55 -8.05 -6.44
N ALA A 69 11.26 -8.19 -6.75
CA ALA A 69 10.81 -9.15 -7.76
C ALA A 69 11.19 -8.76 -9.20
N LEU A 70 11.63 -7.52 -9.42
CA LEU A 70 12.22 -7.02 -10.67
C LEU A 70 13.76 -7.08 -10.67
N GLY A 71 14.38 -7.65 -9.63
CA GLY A 71 15.83 -7.82 -9.51
C GLY A 71 16.54 -6.77 -8.67
N GLU A 72 15.84 -5.82 -8.06
CA GLU A 72 16.46 -4.90 -7.09
C GLU A 72 16.89 -5.63 -5.80
N PRO A 73 17.92 -5.13 -5.10
CA PRO A 73 18.34 -5.70 -3.82
C PRO A 73 17.22 -5.70 -2.77
N LEU A 74 17.10 -6.82 -2.05
CA LEU A 74 16.21 -6.89 -0.90
C LEU A 74 16.79 -6.11 0.28
N VAL A 75 16.10 -5.06 0.70
CA VAL A 75 16.47 -4.26 1.89
C VAL A 75 15.54 -4.63 3.04
N ILE A 76 16.03 -5.26 4.11
CA ILE A 76 15.20 -5.58 5.29
C ILE A 76 15.16 -4.37 6.24
N ASP A 77 14.06 -3.62 6.19
CA ASP A 77 13.83 -2.43 7.01
C ASP A 77 12.37 -2.32 7.49
N GLU A 78 12.09 -1.23 8.21
CA GLU A 78 10.78 -0.88 8.74
C GLU A 78 10.13 0.25 7.92
N TYR A 79 8.81 0.21 7.80
CA TYR A 79 8.05 1.16 6.98
C TYR A 79 8.15 2.62 7.45
N ASP A 80 8.54 2.87 8.71
CA ASP A 80 8.63 4.21 9.28
C ASP A 80 9.58 5.12 8.48
N GLY A 81 10.61 4.56 7.85
CA GLY A 81 11.54 5.30 6.97
C GLY A 81 10.92 5.78 5.65
N TYR A 82 9.75 5.28 5.27
CA TYR A 82 9.07 5.58 4.01
C TYR A 82 7.93 6.59 4.16
N ARG A 83 7.62 6.98 5.40
CA ARG A 83 6.54 7.93 5.68
C ARG A 83 6.89 9.32 5.16
N PRO A 84 5.90 10.10 4.69
CA PRO A 84 6.06 11.53 4.49
C PRO A 84 6.57 12.24 5.76
N PRO A 85 7.17 13.43 5.63
CA PRO A 85 7.58 14.24 6.77
C PRO A 85 6.42 14.43 7.77
N ARG A 86 6.71 14.37 9.08
CA ARG A 86 5.68 14.54 10.12
C ARG A 86 5.01 15.92 10.09
N ALA A 87 5.68 16.91 9.53
CA ALA A 87 5.19 18.26 9.36
C ALA A 87 4.32 18.44 8.10
N ALA A 88 4.15 17.40 7.27
CA ALA A 88 3.34 17.48 6.06
C ALA A 88 1.90 17.85 6.40
N THR A 89 1.39 18.82 5.65
CA THR A 89 0.00 19.28 5.68
C THR A 89 -0.92 18.23 5.06
N LEU A 90 -2.23 18.33 5.32
CA LEU A 90 -3.19 17.40 4.71
C LEU A 90 -3.15 17.42 3.16
N PRO A 91 -3.09 18.58 2.47
CA PRO A 91 -2.97 18.61 1.02
C PRO A 91 -1.70 17.94 0.49
N GLU A 92 -0.57 18.10 1.17
CA GLU A 92 0.68 17.42 0.80
C GLU A 92 0.55 15.90 0.94
N LEU A 93 -0.09 15.43 2.03
CA LEU A 93 -0.34 14.01 2.25
C LEU A 93 -1.31 13.40 1.23
N GLN A 94 -2.33 14.16 0.80
CA GLN A 94 -3.24 13.76 -0.28
C GLN A 94 -2.49 13.63 -1.61
N ALA A 95 -1.63 14.60 -1.95
CA ALA A 95 -0.80 14.56 -3.14
C ALA A 95 0.20 13.41 -3.11
N ASP A 96 0.83 13.19 -1.95
CA ASP A 96 1.76 12.07 -1.71
C ASP A 96 1.06 10.72 -1.90
N PHE A 97 -0.17 10.57 -1.42
CA PHE A 97 -0.96 9.35 -1.64
C PHE A 97 -1.26 9.14 -3.12
N ALA A 98 -1.76 10.16 -3.82
CA ALA A 98 -2.08 10.06 -5.24
C ALA A 98 -0.84 9.68 -6.08
N ALA A 99 0.31 10.28 -5.79
CA ALA A 99 1.58 9.91 -6.44
C ALA A 99 1.98 8.47 -6.12
N THR A 100 1.99 8.11 -4.84
CA THR A 100 2.34 6.76 -4.40
C THR A 100 1.44 5.71 -5.05
N ARG A 101 0.12 5.94 -5.12
CA ARG A 101 -0.81 5.00 -5.72
C ARG A 101 -0.59 4.84 -7.23
N ARG A 102 -0.32 5.93 -7.96
CA ARG A 102 0.06 5.84 -9.38
C ARG A 102 1.32 5.00 -9.58
N ASP A 103 2.33 5.20 -8.74
CA ASP A 103 3.57 4.42 -8.80
C ASP A 103 3.33 2.95 -8.49
N THR A 104 2.45 2.62 -7.55
CA THR A 104 2.08 1.22 -7.26
C THR A 104 1.36 0.57 -8.44
N VAL A 105 0.48 1.29 -9.13
CA VAL A 105 -0.21 0.79 -10.33
C VAL A 105 0.80 0.54 -11.46
N ALA A 106 1.71 1.49 -11.71
CA ALA A 106 2.77 1.33 -12.70
C ALA A 106 3.68 0.13 -12.39
N LEU A 107 4.12 0.01 -11.13
CA LEU A 107 4.91 -1.12 -10.65
C LEU A 107 4.17 -2.45 -10.81
N THR A 108 2.85 -2.47 -10.60
CA THR A 108 2.03 -3.67 -10.81
C THR A 108 2.05 -4.11 -12.28
N CYS A 109 1.96 -3.17 -13.22
CA CYS A 109 2.08 -3.45 -14.64
C CYS A 109 3.46 -4.00 -15.01
N GLU A 110 4.53 -3.40 -14.49
CA GLU A 110 5.92 -3.86 -14.70
C GLU A 110 6.13 -5.30 -14.18
N LEU A 111 5.61 -5.60 -12.99
CA LEU A 111 5.64 -6.95 -12.42
C LEU A 111 4.87 -7.97 -13.26
N GLY A 112 3.74 -7.55 -13.86
CA GLY A 112 2.98 -8.36 -14.80
C GLY A 112 3.77 -8.67 -16.07
N ALA A 113 4.38 -7.65 -16.66
CA ALA A 113 5.22 -7.82 -17.85
C ALA A 113 6.44 -8.72 -17.61
N ALA A 114 6.98 -8.72 -16.38
CA ALA A 114 8.09 -9.57 -15.97
C ALA A 114 7.69 -11.02 -15.62
N GLY A 115 6.38 -11.34 -15.55
CA GLY A 115 5.91 -12.66 -15.10
C GLY A 115 6.29 -12.96 -13.63
N ALA A 116 6.33 -11.91 -12.79
CA ALA A 116 6.84 -11.99 -11.43
C ALA A 116 5.78 -12.37 -10.38
N GLU A 117 4.58 -12.80 -10.80
CA GLU A 117 3.41 -12.91 -9.92
C GLU A 117 3.58 -13.90 -8.76
N ALA A 118 4.33 -14.96 -9.02
CA ALA A 118 4.59 -16.05 -8.06
C ALA A 118 5.79 -15.78 -7.16
N VAL A 119 6.61 -14.75 -7.44
CA VAL A 119 7.77 -14.39 -6.61
C VAL A 119 7.29 -14.08 -5.20
N ARG A 120 7.97 -14.67 -4.20
CA ARG A 120 7.63 -14.52 -2.78
C ARG A 120 8.64 -13.63 -2.08
N LEU A 121 8.14 -12.62 -1.39
CA LEU A 121 8.91 -11.58 -0.74
C LEU A 121 8.51 -11.48 0.74
N PRO A 122 9.47 -11.26 1.67
CA PRO A 122 9.20 -11.26 3.10
C PRO A 122 8.44 -10.00 3.54
N HIS A 123 7.36 -10.20 4.30
CA HIS A 123 6.69 -9.18 5.10
C HIS A 123 7.06 -9.37 6.58
N ASN A 124 7.51 -8.31 7.27
CA ASN A 124 8.10 -8.40 8.62
C ASN A 124 7.22 -9.16 9.64
N GLN A 125 5.89 -9.02 9.56
CA GLN A 125 4.94 -9.63 10.50
C GLN A 125 4.12 -10.82 9.95
N ILE A 126 4.01 -10.97 8.63
CA ILE A 126 3.09 -11.93 7.99
C ILE A 126 3.88 -13.10 7.36
N GLY A 127 5.19 -12.95 7.22
CA GLY A 127 6.04 -13.90 6.51
C GLY A 127 6.03 -13.66 5.00
N ASN A 128 6.38 -14.68 4.23
CA ASN A 128 6.57 -14.52 2.78
C ASN A 128 5.25 -14.44 2.03
N LEU A 129 4.99 -13.31 1.39
CA LEU A 129 3.83 -13.04 0.54
C LEU A 129 4.23 -13.13 -0.93
N SER A 130 3.38 -13.69 -1.80
CA SER A 130 3.57 -13.53 -3.25
C SER A 130 3.38 -12.07 -3.66
N VAL A 131 3.87 -11.66 -4.83
CA VAL A 131 3.60 -10.33 -5.41
C VAL A 131 2.10 -10.00 -5.39
N ARG A 132 1.24 -10.96 -5.81
CA ARG A 132 -0.23 -10.78 -5.74
C ARG A 132 -0.73 -10.54 -4.32
N SER A 133 -0.16 -11.26 -3.35
CA SER A 133 -0.57 -11.16 -1.95
C SER A 133 -0.11 -9.84 -1.32
N TRP A 134 1.06 -9.34 -1.71
CA TRP A 134 1.55 -8.01 -1.35
C TRP A 134 0.65 -6.90 -1.88
N LEU A 135 0.28 -6.93 -3.15
CA LEU A 135 -0.63 -5.94 -3.74
C LEU A 135 -2.02 -5.97 -3.09
N GLY A 136 -2.53 -7.19 -2.82
CA GLY A 136 -3.75 -7.38 -2.05
C GLY A 136 -3.65 -6.78 -0.65
N TYR A 137 -2.55 -7.03 0.07
CA TYR A 137 -2.28 -6.44 1.38
C TYR A 137 -2.35 -4.91 1.35
N LEU A 138 -1.61 -4.28 0.43
CA LEU A 138 -1.56 -2.82 0.31
C LEU A 138 -2.95 -2.21 0.08
N ASN A 139 -3.72 -2.81 -0.83
CA ASN A 139 -5.05 -2.31 -1.14
C ASN A 139 -6.01 -2.47 0.05
N ILE A 140 -6.02 -3.63 0.72
CA ILE A 140 -6.88 -3.89 1.89
C ILE A 140 -6.51 -2.96 3.05
N HIS A 141 -5.21 -2.83 3.33
CA HIS A 141 -4.70 -1.99 4.42
C HIS A 141 -5.16 -0.55 4.26
N ALA A 142 -4.94 0.05 3.08
CA ALA A 142 -5.36 1.41 2.79
C ALA A 142 -6.88 1.60 2.94
N ASN A 143 -7.68 0.67 2.41
CA ASN A 143 -9.14 0.72 2.51
C ASN A 143 -9.65 0.58 3.94
N TRP A 144 -9.01 -0.26 4.76
CA TRP A 144 -9.41 -0.44 6.15
C TRP A 144 -9.03 0.76 7.01
N GLU A 145 -7.83 1.32 6.84
CA GLU A 145 -7.39 2.53 7.56
C GLU A 145 -8.23 3.76 7.17
N ALA A 146 -8.59 3.91 5.89
CA ALA A 146 -9.41 5.03 5.42
C ALA A 146 -10.79 5.10 6.09
N LYS A 147 -11.37 3.96 6.51
CA LYS A 147 -12.63 3.92 7.27
C LYS A 147 -12.55 4.57 8.65
N LYS A 148 -11.34 4.86 9.13
CA LYS A 148 -11.09 5.47 10.45
C LYS A 148 -10.92 6.99 10.38
N LEU A 149 -10.98 7.58 9.18
CA LEU A 149 -10.98 9.02 8.99
C LEU A 149 -12.24 9.63 9.61
N LYS A 150 -12.10 10.87 10.09
CA LYS A 150 -13.16 11.66 10.73
C LYS A 150 -13.57 12.85 9.88
#